data_AF-A0A7V9PTP3-F1
#
_entry.id   AF-A0A7V9PTP3-F1
#
_cell.length_a   1.000
_cell.length_b   1.000
_cell.length_c   1.000
_cell.angle_alpha   90.00
_cell.angle_beta   90.00
_cell.angle_gamma   90.00
#
_symmetry.space_group_name_H-M   'P 1'
#
loop_
_entity.id
_entity.type
_entity.pdbx_description
1 polymer ?
#
loop_
_entity_poly.entity_id
_entity_poly.type
_entity_poly.pdbx_seq_one_letter_code
_entity_poly.pdbx_strand_id
1 'polypeptide(L)'
;MPTTRPRHFVTETDDLTRALDAAAARWPGLSRAQVLVQLALEGHRAAQQANDERHCRRLAALRKHSGMLAGVYGPDYLARLREEWPT
;
A
#
# COMPACT_ATOMS: atom_id res chain seq x y z
N MET A 1 28.88 -19.42 -13.47
CA MET A 1 28.57 -18.21 -12.68
C MET A 1 27.10 -18.26 -12.26
N PRO A 2 26.78 -18.78 -11.07
CA PRO A 2 25.41 -18.70 -10.56
C PRO A 2 25.17 -17.26 -10.08
N THR A 3 24.17 -16.58 -10.65
CA THR A 3 23.73 -15.29 -10.14
C THR A 3 22.94 -15.51 -8.85
N THR A 4 23.19 -14.73 -7.79
CA THR A 4 22.51 -14.86 -6.48
C THR A 4 21.00 -14.62 -6.56
N ARG A 5 20.53 -13.88 -7.57
CA ARG A 5 19.11 -13.59 -7.78
C ARG A 5 18.49 -14.52 -8.83
N PRO A 6 17.23 -14.95 -8.65
CA PRO A 6 16.52 -15.76 -9.63
C PRO A 6 16.37 -15.01 -10.95
N ARG A 7 16.38 -15.75 -12.06
CA ARG A 7 16.08 -15.21 -13.39
C ARG A 7 14.58 -15.33 -13.63
N HIS A 8 13.98 -14.25 -14.12
CA HIS A 8 12.58 -14.23 -14.51
C HIS A 8 12.50 -14.20 -16.03
N PHE A 9 11.87 -15.22 -16.62
CA PHE A 9 11.53 -15.23 -18.04
C PHE A 9 10.11 -14.72 -18.20
N VAL A 10 9.93 -13.75 -19.08
CA VAL A 10 8.64 -13.12 -19.35
C VAL A 10 8.39 -13.19 -20.84
N THR A 11 7.23 -13.74 -21.21
CA THR A 11 6.71 -13.66 -22.58
C THR A 11 5.81 -12.43 -22.65
N GLU A 12 6.04 -11.56 -23.61
CA GLU A 12 5.20 -10.38 -23.79
C GLU A 12 3.81 -10.77 -24.30
N THR A 13 2.78 -10.31 -23.59
CA THR A 13 1.42 -10.28 -24.09
C THR A 13 1.20 -9.01 -24.89
N ASP A 14 0.10 -8.92 -25.65
CA ASP A 14 -0.25 -7.70 -26.38
C ASP A 14 -0.36 -6.48 -25.44
N ASP A 15 -0.95 -6.69 -24.26
CA ASP A 15 -1.08 -5.65 -23.23
C ASP A 15 0.28 -5.19 -22.71
N LEU A 16 1.18 -6.15 -22.43
CA LEU A 16 2.53 -5.81 -21.97
C LEU A 16 3.33 -5.11 -23.07
N THR A 17 3.16 -5.52 -24.32
CA THR A 17 3.80 -4.88 -25.47
C THR A 17 3.40 -3.41 -25.56
N ARG A 18 2.10 -3.12 -25.53
CA ARG A 18 1.58 -1.73 -25.55
C ARG A 18 2.07 -0.91 -24.36
N ALA A 19 2.11 -1.50 -23.17
CA ALA A 19 2.61 -0.83 -21.98
C ALA A 19 4.10 -0.48 -22.09
N LEU A 20 4.92 -1.39 -22.61
CA LEU A 20 6.34 -1.17 -22.82
C LEU A 20 6.61 -0.13 -23.91
N ASP A 21 5.82 -0.12 -24.99
CA ASP A 21 5.96 0.87 -26.06
C ASP A 21 5.62 2.29 -25.56
N ALA A 22 4.54 2.44 -24.80
CA ALA A 22 4.19 3.70 -24.16
C ALA A 22 5.25 4.15 -23.13
N ALA A 23 5.82 3.21 -22.39
CA ALA A 23 6.85 3.48 -21.39
C ALA A 23 8.22 3.85 -22.01
N ALA A 24 8.56 3.28 -23.17
CA ALA A 24 9.80 3.58 -23.88
C ALA A 24 9.91 5.06 -24.26
N ALA A 25 8.79 5.74 -24.54
CA ALA A 25 8.76 7.18 -24.78
C ALA A 25 9.20 8.00 -23.56
N ARG A 26 8.96 7.48 -22.35
CA ARG A 26 9.35 8.13 -21.08
C ARG A 26 10.82 7.88 -20.72
N TRP A 27 11.39 6.77 -21.18
CA TRP A 27 12.78 6.38 -20.93
C TRP A 27 13.51 6.08 -22.24
N PRO A 28 13.81 7.12 -23.05
CA PRO A 28 14.50 6.93 -24.31
C PRO A 28 15.89 6.32 -24.09
N GLY A 29 16.26 5.35 -24.94
CA GLY A 29 17.57 4.70 -24.92
C GLY A 29 17.68 3.49 -23.99
N LEU A 30 16.65 3.16 -23.22
CA LEU A 30 16.60 1.91 -22.47
C LEU A 30 16.14 0.75 -23.36
N SER A 31 16.71 -0.44 -23.14
CA SER A 31 16.20 -1.68 -23.73
C SER A 31 14.84 -2.04 -23.14
N ARG A 32 14.04 -2.84 -23.87
CA ARG A 32 12.71 -3.30 -23.39
C ARG A 32 12.77 -3.94 -22.00
N ALA A 33 13.80 -4.77 -21.74
CA ALA A 33 13.99 -5.40 -20.44
C ALA A 33 14.27 -4.37 -19.33
N GLN A 34 15.04 -3.32 -19.63
CA GLN A 34 15.28 -2.24 -18.68
C GLN A 34 14.02 -1.41 -18.41
N VAL A 35 13.21 -1.14 -19.45
CA VAL A 35 11.90 -0.49 -19.31
C VAL A 35 10.96 -1.34 -18.45
N LEU A 36 10.93 -2.65 -18.65
CA LEU A 36 10.14 -3.58 -17.82
C LEU A 36 10.55 -3.50 -16.34
N VAL A 37 11.86 -3.45 -16.07
CA VAL A 37 12.37 -3.27 -14.69
C VAL A 37 11.94 -1.92 -14.12
N GLN A 38 12.03 -0.83 -14.88
CA GLN A 38 11.58 0.49 -14.42
C GLN A 38 10.08 0.50 -14.10
N LEU A 39 9.25 -0.08 -14.98
CA LEU A 39 7.81 -0.21 -14.73
C LEU A 39 7.51 -1.02 -13.47
N ALA A 40 8.22 -2.12 -13.22
CA ALA A 40 8.03 -2.92 -12.02
C ALA A 40 8.35 -2.13 -10.74
N LEU A 41 9.43 -1.34 -10.76
CA LEU A 41 9.83 -0.50 -9.62
C LEU A 41 8.87 0.68 -9.41
N GLU A 42 8.43 1.34 -10.48
CA GLU A 42 7.40 2.38 -10.41
C GLU A 42 6.07 1.83 -9.88
N GLY A 43 5.66 0.64 -10.35
CA GLY A 43 4.47 -0.05 -9.85
C GLY A 43 4.56 -0.35 -8.35
N HIS A 44 5.74 -0.76 -7.86
CA HIS A 44 5.97 -0.96 -6.43
C HIS A 44 5.81 0.35 -5.64
N ARG A 45 6.41 1.46 -6.11
CA ARG A 45 6.29 2.78 -5.46
C ARG A 45 4.85 3.26 -5.42
N ALA A 46 4.13 3.14 -6.53
CA ALA A 46 2.71 3.51 -6.60
C ALA A 46 1.85 2.68 -5.64
N ALA A 47 2.12 1.38 -5.52
CA ALA A 47 1.43 0.51 -4.58
C ALA A 47 1.70 0.89 -3.12
N GLN A 48 2.95 1.23 -2.76
CA GLN A 48 3.31 1.72 -1.43
C GLN A 48 2.57 3.02 -1.09
N GLN A 49 2.62 4.00 -2.00
CA GLN A 49 1.93 5.27 -1.79
C GLN A 49 0.42 5.08 -1.61
N ALA A 50 -0.21 4.24 -2.42
CA ALA A 50 -1.64 3.94 -2.28
C ALA A 50 -1.97 3.27 -0.94
N ASN A 51 -1.06 2.44 -0.40
CA ASN A 51 -1.22 1.83 0.90
C ASN A 51 -1.08 2.86 2.04
N ASP A 52 -0.09 3.73 1.97
CA ASP A 52 0.13 4.80 2.94
C ASP A 52 -1.08 5.77 2.97
N GLU A 53 -1.61 6.14 1.81
CA GLU A 53 -2.82 6.96 1.71
C GLU A 53 -4.05 6.26 2.31
N ARG A 54 -4.19 4.94 2.14
CA ARG A 54 -5.25 4.16 2.80
C ARG A 54 -5.06 4.15 4.31
N HIS A 55 -3.82 3.97 4.78
CA HIS A 55 -3.49 3.98 6.19
C HIS A 55 -3.79 5.34 6.84
N CYS A 56 -3.33 6.43 6.22
CA CYS A 56 -3.60 7.80 6.67
C CYS A 56 -5.10 8.10 6.71
N ARG A 57 -5.87 7.71 5.68
CA ARG A 57 -7.34 7.86 5.68
C ARG A 57 -8.00 7.10 6.82
N ARG A 58 -7.57 5.86 7.07
CA ARG A 58 -8.09 5.06 8.20
C ARG A 58 -7.79 5.73 9.54
N LEU A 59 -6.55 6.18 9.76
CA LEU A 59 -6.17 6.87 10.99
C LEU A 59 -6.92 8.19 11.17
N ALA A 60 -7.14 8.96 10.11
CA ALA A 60 -7.91 10.19 10.15
C ALA A 60 -9.37 9.93 10.54
N ALA A 61 -9.99 8.87 9.99
CA ALA A 61 -11.34 8.46 10.37
C ALA A 61 -11.41 8.05 11.86
N LEU A 62 -10.45 7.24 12.33
CA LEU A 62 -10.38 6.86 13.75
C LEU A 62 -10.22 8.08 14.66
N ARG A 63 -9.32 9.01 14.33
CA ARG A 63 -9.11 10.25 15.11
C ARG A 63 -10.35 11.14 15.14
N LYS A 64 -11.09 11.24 14.04
CA LYS A 64 -12.33 12.01 13.96
C LYS A 64 -13.40 11.53 14.96
N HIS A 65 -13.45 10.22 15.21
CA HIS A 65 -14.45 9.61 16.09
C HIS A 65 -13.92 9.30 17.49
N SER A 66 -12.61 9.17 17.67
CA SER A 66 -11.99 8.95 18.97
C SER A 66 -12.25 10.13 19.90
N GLY A 67 -12.67 9.85 21.14
CA GLY A 67 -12.90 10.90 22.13
C GLY A 67 -14.22 11.66 21.96
N MET A 68 -15.02 11.40 20.93
CA MET A 68 -16.35 12.01 20.75
C MET A 68 -17.33 11.68 21.89
N LEU A 69 -17.07 10.58 22.61
CA LEU A 69 -17.83 10.16 23.79
C LEU A 69 -17.02 10.36 25.10
N ALA A 70 -15.82 10.93 25.04
CA ALA A 70 -15.03 11.23 26.24
C ALA A 70 -15.71 12.38 26.98
N GLY A 71 -16.39 12.06 28.08
CA GLY A 71 -17.23 13.00 28.85
C GLY A 71 -18.71 12.62 28.89
N VAL A 72 -19.17 11.69 28.04
CA VAL A 72 -20.54 11.12 28.14
C VAL A 72 -20.63 10.16 29.33
N TYR A 73 -19.52 9.49 29.64
CA TYR A 73 -19.42 8.56 30.75
C TYR A 73 -18.89 9.28 31.99
N GLY A 74 -19.59 9.12 33.11
CA GLY A 74 -19.15 9.65 34.40
C GLY A 74 -17.82 9.04 34.87
N PRO A 75 -17.11 9.70 35.79
CA PRO A 75 -15.77 9.30 36.23
C PRO A 75 -15.69 7.85 36.73
N ASP A 76 -16.76 7.34 37.37
CA ASP A 76 -16.80 5.98 37.93
C ASP A 76 -17.49 4.95 37.03
N TYR A 77 -17.86 5.33 35.79
CA TYR A 77 -18.60 4.45 34.88
C TYR A 77 -17.85 3.16 34.55
N LEU A 78 -16.54 3.26 34.28
CA LEU A 78 -15.70 2.10 33.97
C LEU A 78 -15.51 1.16 35.16
N ALA A 79 -15.50 1.69 36.39
CA ALA A 79 -15.40 0.89 37.61
C ALA A 79 -16.67 0.07 37.83
N ARG A 80 -17.84 0.73 37.75
CA ARG A 80 -19.15 0.06 37.87
C ARG A 80 -19.38 -1.00 36.79
N LEU A 81 -19.00 -0.71 35.53
CA LEU A 81 -19.14 -1.68 34.45
C LEU A 81 -18.29 -2.95 34.67
N ARG A 82 -17.14 -2.83 35.32
CA ARG A 82 -16.25 -3.98 35.62
C ARG A 82 -16.78 -4.83 36.76
N GLU A 83 -17.51 -4.25 37.72
CA GLU A 83 -18.15 -4.99 38.82
C GLU A 83 -19.31 -5.88 38.32
N GLU A 84 -19.93 -5.54 37.18
CA GLU A 84 -21.05 -6.29 36.59
C GLU A 84 -20.60 -7.55 35.82
N TRP A 85 -19.30 -7.70 35.52
CA TRP A 85 -18.79 -8.91 34.88
C TRP A 85 -18.30 -9.94 35.91
N PRO A 86 -18.83 -11.19 35.90
CA PRO A 86 -18.32 -12.24 36.76
C PRO A 86 -16.94 -12.72 36.26
N THR A 87 -15.99 -12.84 37.19
CA THR A 87 -14.70 -13.54 36.99
C THR A 87 -14.84 -15.03 36.80
#